data_AF-A0AAJ1B2V1-F1
#
_entry.id   AF-A0AAJ1B2V1-F1
#
_cell.length_a   1.000
_cell.length_b   1.000
_cell.length_c   1.000
_cell.angle_alpha   90.00
_cell.angle_beta   90.00
_cell.angle_gamma   90.00
#
_symmetry.space_group_name_H-M   'P 1'
#
loop_
_entity.id
_entity.type
_entity.pdbx_description
1 polymer ?
#
loop_
_entity_poly.entity_id
_entity_poly.type
_entity_poly.pdbx_seq_one_letter_code
_entity_poly.pdbx_strand_id
1 'polypeptide(L)' 'MAQKTNSLAHTKWMCKYHIVFTPKYRRKVIYNQLRNDIREIIIRLC' A
#
# COMPACT_ATOMS: atom_id res chain seq x y z
N MET A 1 17.24 10.14 1.18
CA MET A 1 16.37 9.40 2.12
C MET A 1 17.07 8.09 2.47
N ALA A 2 17.40 7.87 3.74
CA ALA A 2 18.16 6.68 4.14
C ALA A 2 17.42 5.40 3.76
N GLN A 3 18.12 4.45 3.12
CA GLN A 3 17.57 3.13 2.86
C GLN A 3 17.48 2.36 4.17
N LYS A 4 16.33 2.46 4.85
CA LYS A 4 16.02 1.68 6.04
C LYS A 4 15.75 0.22 5.61
N THR A 5 16.62 -0.69 6.02
CA THR A 5 16.51 -2.14 5.77
C THR A 5 15.94 -2.82 7.01
N ASN A 6 15.12 -3.84 6.80
CA ASN A 6 14.59 -4.68 7.88
C ASN A 6 15.59 -5.81 8.15
N SER A 7 15.65 -6.28 9.40
CA SER A 7 16.56 -7.36 9.79
C SER A 7 15.93 -8.33 10.79
N LEU A 8 16.15 -9.62 10.58
CA LEU A 8 16.01 -10.72 11.54
C LEU A 8 17.40 -11.28 11.86
N ALA A 9 17.47 -12.25 12.78
CA ALA A 9 18.72 -12.85 13.25
C ALA A 9 19.67 -13.32 12.13
N HIS A 10 19.13 -13.78 10.99
CA HIS A 10 19.92 -14.31 9.88
C HIS A 10 19.57 -13.73 8.50
N THR A 11 18.73 -12.69 8.43
CA THR A 11 18.33 -12.10 7.16
C THR A 11 18.20 -10.59 7.26
N LYS A 12 18.66 -9.88 6.23
CA LYS A 12 18.41 -8.46 6.02
C LYS A 12 17.72 -8.29 4.69
N TRP A 13 16.65 -7.53 4.63
CA TRP A 13 15.90 -7.33 3.39
C TRP A 13 15.32 -5.93 3.29
N MET A 14 14.98 -5.57 2.06
CA MET A 14 14.32 -4.32 1.73
C MET A 14 13.21 -4.59 0.73
N CYS A 15 12.01 -4.83 1.26
CA CYS A 15 10.83 -5.11 0.47
C CYS A 15 10.07 -3.81 0.21
N LYS A 16 10.43 -3.10 -0.86
CA LYS A 16 9.65 -1.95 -1.37
C LYS A 16 8.94 -2.35 -2.65
N TYR A 17 7.62 -2.17 -2.67
CA TYR A 17 6.78 -2.52 -3.81
C TYR A 17 5.98 -1.30 -4.28
N HIS A 18 5.81 -1.18 -5.59
CA HIS A 18 4.92 -0.21 -6.21
C HIS A 18 3.61 -0.90 -6.57
N ILE A 19 2.62 -0.81 -5.68
CA ILE A 19 1.32 -1.48 -5.83
C ILE A 19 0.33 -0.48 -6.41
N VAL A 20 -0.28 -0.82 -7.55
CA VAL A 20 -1.30 0.00 -8.23
C VAL A 20 -2.53 -0.85 -8.48
N PHE A 21 -3.71 -0.32 -8.17
CA PHE A 21 -4.99 -0.94 -8.47
C PHE A 21 -5.89 0.04 -9.23
N THR A 22 -6.77 -0.50 -10.07
CA THR A 22 -7.69 0.28 -10.91
C THR A 22 -9.13 -0.19 -10.67
N PRO A 23 -10.11 0.72 -10.55
CA PRO A 23 -11.51 0.33 -10.42
C PRO A 23 -12.03 -0.36 -11.68
N LYS A 24 -12.97 -1.29 -11.52
CA LYS A 24 -13.69 -1.88 -12.66
C LYS A 24 -14.30 -0.77 -13.52
N TYR A 25 -14.08 -0.82 -14.83
CA TYR A 25 -14.47 0.22 -15.80
C TYR A 25 -13.83 1.60 -15.58
N ARG A 26 -12.72 1.70 -14.84
CA ARG A 26 -12.01 2.97 -14.55
C ARG A 26 -12.92 4.05 -13.95
N ARG A 27 -13.92 3.64 -13.17
CA ARG A 27 -14.86 4.55 -12.51
C ARG A 27 -14.13 5.47 -11.53
N LYS A 28 -14.38 6.78 -11.58
CA LYS A 28 -13.73 7.77 -10.69
C LYS A 28 -14.26 7.76 -9.24
N VAL A 29 -15.16 6.83 -8.89
CA VAL A 29 -15.79 6.73 -7.56
C VAL A 29 -14.76 6.53 -6.43
N ILE A 30 -13.64 5.84 -6.73
CA ILE A 30 -12.54 5.61 -5.78
C ILE A 30 -11.91 6.92 -5.26
N TYR A 31 -11.91 7.99 -6.06
CA TYR A 31 -11.23 9.23 -5.70
C TYR A 31 -12.06 10.15 -4.81
N ASN A 32 -13.36 9.91 -4.69
CA ASN A 32 -14.29 10.79 -3.98
C ASN A 32 -14.67 10.20 -2.62
N GLN A 33 -15.81 9.53 -2.54
CA GLN A 33 -16.36 9.00 -1.28
C GLN A 33 -15.54 7.83 -0.75
N LEU A 34 -15.16 6.89 -1.61
CA LEU A 34 -14.49 5.64 -1.21
C LEU A 34 -13.01 5.81 -0.85
N ARG A 35 -12.42 6.99 -1.05
CA ARG A 35 -10.98 7.21 -0.87
C ARG A 35 -10.55 6.97 0.58
N ASN A 36 -11.35 7.46 1.53
CA ASN A 36 -11.04 7.36 2.96
C ASN A 36 -11.22 5.92 3.44
N ASP A 37 -12.33 5.28 3.08
CA ASP A 37 -12.63 3.89 3.47
C ASP A 37 -11.57 2.92 2.94
N ILE A 38 -11.18 3.07 1.67
CA ILE A 38 -10.12 2.25 1.06
C ILE A 38 -8.80 2.41 1.83
N ARG A 39 -8.46 3.65 2.22
CA ARG A 39 -7.25 3.92 3.01
C ARG A 39 -7.32 3.24 4.37
N GLU A 40 -8.44 3.35 5.06
CA GLU A 40 -8.64 2.77 6.40
C GLU A 40 -8.57 1.24 6.36
N ILE A 41 -9.21 0.62 5.37
CA ILE A 41 -9.16 -0.83 5.16
C ILE A 41 -7.72 -1.30 4.89
N ILE A 42 -6.97 -0.60 4.03
CA ILE A 42 -5.57 -0.96 3.73
C ILE A 42 -4.70 -0.87 4.99
N ILE A 43 -4.85 0.19 5.79
CA ILE A 43 -4.10 0.37 7.04
C ILE A 43 -4.46 -0.72 8.05
N ARG A 44 -5.72 -1.16 8.11
CA ARG A 44 -6.14 -2.21 9.05
C ARG A 44 -5.66 -3.60 8.67
N LEU A 45 -5.49 -3.88 7.38
CA LEU A 45 -5.05 -5.18 6.87
C LEU A 45 -3.52 -5.37 6.89
N CYS A 46 -2.75 -4.28 7.00
CA CYS A 46 -1.28 -4.28 7.04
C CYS A 46 -0.77 -4.00 8.45
#